data_AF-A0AAW1N8Z5-F1
#
_entry.id   AF-A0AAW1N8Z5-F1
#
_cell.length_a   1.000
_cell.length_b   1.000
_cell.length_c   1.000
_cell.angle_alpha   90.00
_cell.angle_beta   90.00
_cell.angle_gamma   90.00
#
_symmetry.space_group_name_H-M   'P 1'
#
loop_
_entity.id
_entity.type
_entity.pdbx_description
1 polymer ?
#
loop_
_entity_poly.entity_id
_entity_poly.type
_entity_poly.pdbx_seq_one_letter_code
_entity_poly.pdbx_strand_id
1 'polypeptide(L)'
;MASNKISIAAMLLVFGVVLMLGSGNIKEVDAIEKICPLYCVNNLSYVICSSSGDTHLKLSCTNCCMAGPGCTLFFNDGTSQKC
;
A
#
# COMPACT_ATOMS: atom_id res chain seq x y z
N MET A 1 15.17 -53.84 0.78
CA MET A 1 15.05 -52.43 1.22
C MET A 1 15.69 -51.48 0.19
N ALA A 2 15.34 -51.61 -1.10
CA ALA A 2 15.94 -50.81 -2.19
C ALA A 2 14.96 -49.80 -2.82
N SER A 3 13.66 -50.11 -2.76
CA SER A 3 12.56 -49.28 -3.28
C SER A 3 12.40 -47.95 -2.54
N ASN A 4 12.86 -47.88 -1.27
CA ASN A 4 12.76 -46.67 -0.45
C ASN A 4 13.75 -45.58 -0.88
N LYS A 5 14.95 -45.97 -1.35
CA LYS A 5 16.00 -45.03 -1.75
C LYS A 5 15.67 -44.30 -3.06
N ILE A 6 15.11 -45.03 -4.02
CA ILE A 6 14.67 -44.49 -5.32
C ILE A 6 13.44 -43.60 -5.13
N SER A 7 12.52 -44.01 -4.24
CA SER A 7 11.33 -43.21 -3.89
C SER A 7 11.70 -41.87 -3.24
N ILE A 8 12.64 -41.87 -2.29
CA ILE A 8 13.11 -40.63 -1.63
C ILE A 8 13.84 -39.71 -2.64
N ALA A 9 14.67 -40.28 -3.52
CA ALA A 9 15.37 -39.50 -4.55
C ALA A 9 14.40 -38.86 -5.55
N ALA A 10 13.37 -39.61 -5.97
CA ALA A 10 12.33 -39.09 -6.85
C ALA A 10 11.50 -37.99 -6.16
N MET A 11 11.19 -38.17 -4.87
CA MET A 11 10.45 -37.18 -4.08
C MET A 11 11.23 -35.88 -3.93
N LEU A 12 12.52 -35.94 -3.61
CA LEU A 12 13.40 -34.77 -3.52
C LEU A 12 13.50 -33.98 -4.83
N LEU A 13 13.57 -34.69 -5.97
CA LEU A 13 13.59 -34.06 -7.29
C LEU A 13 12.30 -33.30 -7.59
N VAL A 14 11.14 -33.88 -7.26
CA VAL A 14 9.84 -33.23 -7.47
C VAL A 14 9.71 -31.97 -6.61
N PHE A 15 10.12 -32.01 -5.33
CA PHE A 15 10.11 -30.83 -4.47
C PHE A 15 11.05 -29.73 -4.97
N GLY A 16 12.24 -30.07 -5.46
CA GLY A 16 13.19 -29.10 -6.02
C GLY A 16 12.65 -28.38 -7.25
N VAL A 17 11.97 -29.10 -8.15
CA VAL A 17 11.35 -28.53 -9.36
C VAL A 17 10.18 -27.62 -8.98
N VAL A 18 9.33 -28.02 -8.04
CA VAL A 18 8.19 -27.20 -7.56
C VAL A 18 8.68 -25.89 -6.92
N LEU A 19 9.77 -25.90 -6.17
CA LEU A 19 10.34 -24.69 -5.57
C LEU A 19 10.96 -23.75 -6.62
N MET A 20 11.60 -24.31 -7.66
CA MET A 20 12.18 -23.52 -8.76
C MET A 20 11.10 -22.87 -9.65
N LEU A 21 9.99 -23.57 -9.91
CA LEU A 21 8.84 -23.02 -10.64
C LEU A 21 7.96 -22.11 -9.77
N GLY A 22 8.02 -22.25 -8.45
CA GLY A 22 7.22 -21.50 -7.47
C GLY A 22 7.67 -20.07 -7.20
N SER A 23 8.71 -19.56 -7.86
CA SER A 23 9.16 -18.16 -7.75
C SER A 23 8.28 -17.17 -8.54
N GLY A 24 6.97 -17.42 -8.56
CA GLY A 24 5.98 -16.53 -9.15
C GLY A 24 5.87 -15.26 -8.33
N ASN A 25 6.52 -14.20 -8.82
CA ASN A 25 6.33 -12.80 -8.46
C ASN A 25 6.21 -12.56 -6.94
N ILE A 26 7.36 -12.41 -6.26
CA ILE A 26 7.38 -11.56 -5.08
C ILE A 26 6.99 -10.17 -5.59
N LYS A 27 5.69 -9.86 -5.57
CA LYS A 27 5.23 -8.49 -5.65
C LYS A 27 5.90 -7.83 -4.47
N GLU A 28 6.84 -6.94 -4.77
CA GLU A 28 7.38 -6.00 -3.82
C GLU A 28 6.20 -5.44 -3.04
N VAL A 29 6.04 -5.92 -1.81
CA VAL A 29 5.18 -5.26 -0.86
C VAL A 29 6.03 -4.08 -0.42
N ASP A 30 6.03 -3.03 -1.23
CA ASP A 30 6.29 -1.66 -0.79
C ASP A 30 5.14 -1.25 0.15
N ALA A 31 4.93 -2.04 1.19
CA ALA A 31 4.21 -1.63 2.38
C ALA A 31 5.28 -1.34 3.43
N ILE A 32 6.15 -0.39 3.12
CA ILE A 32 6.41 0.60 4.16
C ILE A 32 5.06 1.29 4.31
N GLU A 33 4.23 0.77 5.21
CA GLU A 33 3.00 1.42 5.63
C GLU A 33 3.39 2.84 5.99
N LYS A 34 3.06 3.79 5.10
CA LYS A 34 3.65 5.12 5.12
C LYS A 34 3.18 5.77 6.41
N ILE A 35 4.04 5.78 7.42
CA ILE A 35 3.67 6.25 8.76
C ILE A 35 3.47 7.75 8.65
N CYS A 36 2.21 8.16 8.55
CA CYS A 36 1.86 9.56 8.47
C CYS A 36 1.73 10.13 9.89
N PRO A 37 2.39 11.24 10.18
CA PRO A 37 2.25 11.89 11.48
C PRO A 37 0.82 12.42 11.63
N LEU A 38 0.27 12.29 12.84
CA LEU A 38 -1.10 12.66 13.20
C LEU A 38 -1.22 14.14 13.60
N TYR A 39 -0.67 15.05 12.79
CA TYR A 39 -0.85 16.49 13.01
C TYR A 39 -1.95 17.05 12.11
N CYS A 40 -2.71 17.99 12.65
CA CYS A 40 -3.71 18.75 11.92
C CYS A 40 -3.04 19.96 11.27
N VAL A 41 -3.26 20.16 9.97
CA VAL A 41 -2.92 21.45 9.37
C VAL A 41 -3.99 22.46 9.78
N ASN A 42 -3.55 23.59 10.35
CA ASN A 42 -4.45 24.64 10.84
C ASN A 42 -5.20 25.32 9.67
N ASN A 43 -6.38 25.88 9.96
CA ASN A 43 -7.22 26.58 9.00
C ASN A 43 -7.71 25.73 7.81
N LEU A 44 -7.82 24.40 7.96
CA LEU A 44 -8.40 23.57 6.90
C LEU A 44 -9.93 23.67 6.88
N SER A 45 -10.47 23.93 5.70
CA SER A 45 -11.92 23.90 5.44
C SER A 45 -12.40 22.51 5.04
N TYR A 46 -11.80 21.95 3.99
CA TYR A 46 -12.19 20.64 3.43
C TYR A 46 -11.08 20.08 2.54
N VAL A 47 -11.18 18.78 2.23
CA VAL A 47 -10.30 18.10 1.28
C VAL A 47 -11.11 17.48 0.16
N ILE A 48 -10.55 17.54 -1.05
CA ILE A 48 -11.06 16.83 -2.23
C ILE A 48 -9.96 15.89 -2.70
N CYS A 49 -10.27 14.61 -2.85
CA CYS A 49 -9.36 13.62 -3.42
C CYS A 49 -9.94 13.04 -4.71
N SER A 50 -9.12 12.86 -5.74
CA SER A 50 -9.56 12.30 -7.02
C SER A 50 -10.19 10.91 -6.89
N SER A 51 -9.79 10.13 -5.87
CA SER A 51 -10.37 8.82 -5.59
C SER A 51 -11.79 8.86 -5.03
N SER A 52 -12.21 9.96 -4.42
CA SER A 52 -13.52 10.14 -3.78
C SER A 52 -14.47 11.06 -4.57
N GLY A 53 -14.04 11.51 -5.76
CA GLY A 53 -14.77 12.50 -6.57
C GLY A 53 -14.88 13.87 -5.89
N ASP A 54 -15.96 14.61 -6.17
CA ASP A 54 -16.27 15.93 -5.58
C ASP A 54 -16.82 15.85 -4.14
N THR A 55 -16.62 14.72 -3.45
CA THR A 55 -17.08 14.56 -2.07
C THR A 55 -16.22 15.43 -1.17
N HIS A 56 -16.80 16.53 -0.67
CA HIS A 56 -16.15 17.38 0.32
C HIS A 56 -16.04 16.63 1.65
N LEU A 57 -14.89 16.02 1.89
CA LEU A 57 -14.59 15.38 3.16
C LEU A 57 -14.25 16.48 4.16
N LYS A 58 -15.16 16.70 5.11
CA LYS A 58 -15.00 17.67 6.21
C LYS A 58 -14.05 17.09 7.26
N LEU A 59 -12.78 16.89 6.87
CA LEU A 59 -11.71 16.54 7.79
C LEU A 59 -11.09 17.85 8.28
N SER A 60 -11.63 18.39 9.37
CA SER A 60 -11.04 19.55 10.07
C SER A 60 -9.61 19.28 10.55
N CYS A 61 -9.20 18.01 10.60
CA CYS A 61 -7.84 17.58 10.92
C CYS A 61 -7.36 16.55 9.90
N THR A 62 -6.57 17.00 8.93
CA THR A 62 -5.80 16.12 8.06
C THR A 62 -4.54 16.83 7.58
N ASN A 63 -3.61 16.08 7.00
CA ASN A 63 -2.41 16.60 6.35
C ASN A 63 -2.18 15.86 5.02
N CYS A 64 -1.26 16.36 4.19
CA CYS A 64 -1.01 15.76 2.88
C CYS A 64 -0.56 14.29 2.92
N CYS A 65 0.13 13.87 3.97
CA CYS A 65 0.52 12.47 4.11
C CYS A 65 -0.72 11.59 4.32
N MET A 66 -1.63 12.00 5.22
CA MET A 66 -2.86 11.24 5.51
C MET A 66 -3.87 11.29 4.38
N ALA A 67 -3.97 12.41 3.67
CA ALA A 67 -4.85 12.54 2.51
C ALA A 67 -4.38 11.62 1.36
N GLY A 68 -3.06 11.55 1.16
CA GLY A 68 -2.47 10.75 0.09
C GLY A 68 -2.41 11.49 -1.25
N PRO A 69 -1.82 10.85 -2.27
CA PRO A 69 -1.60 11.47 -3.57
C PRO A 69 -2.92 11.72 -4.33
N GLY A 70 -3.01 12.85 -5.03
CA GLY A 70 -4.21 13.21 -5.79
C GLY A 70 -5.28 13.87 -4.92
N CYS A 71 -4.87 14.42 -3.78
CA CYS A 71 -5.73 15.17 -2.88
C CYS A 71 -5.39 16.66 -2.90
N THR A 72 -6.39 17.50 -2.65
CA THR A 72 -6.21 18.95 -2.53
C THR A 72 -6.86 19.42 -1.25
N LEU A 73 -6.06 20.06 -0.39
CA LEU A 73 -6.48 20.69 0.85
C LEU A 73 -6.94 22.11 0.54
N PHE A 74 -8.11 22.48 1.00
CA PHE A 74 -8.66 23.83 0.88
C PHE A 74 -8.73 24.46 2.26
N PHE A 75 -8.21 25.68 2.37
CA PHE A 75 -8.07 26.41 3.62
C PHE A 75 -9.13 27.51 3.76
N ASN A 76 -9.41 27.90 5.01
CA ASN A 76 -10.36 28.95 5.36
C ASN A 76 -9.94 30.34 4.84
N ASP A 77 -8.66 30.54 4.51
CA ASP A 77 -8.15 31.77 3.90
C ASP A 77 -8.36 31.81 2.37
N GLY A 78 -8.98 30.78 1.79
CA GLY A 78 -9.25 30.66 0.35
C GLY A 78 -8.08 30.07 -0.44
N THR A 79 -6.96 29.74 0.19
CA THR A 79 -5.84 29.07 -0.48
C THR A 79 -6.10 27.57 -0.65
N SER A 80 -5.37 26.93 -1.58
CA SER A 80 -5.43 25.49 -1.77
C SER A 80 -4.03 24.89 -1.98
N GLN A 81 -3.82 23.68 -1.47
CA GLN A 81 -2.56 22.95 -1.56
C GLN A 81 -2.81 21.54 -2.11
N LYS A 82 -2.13 21.20 -3.20
CA LYS A 82 -2.13 19.83 -3.74
C LYS A 82 -1.15 18.94 -2.97
N CYS A 83 -1.62 17.72 -2.71
CA CYS A 83 -0.89 16.55 -2.29
C CYS A 83 -0.91 15.54 -3.46
#